data_AF-A0A9Q1I0S2-F1
#
_entry.id   AF-A0A9Q1I0S2-F1
#
_cell.length_a   1.000
_cell.length_b   1.000
_cell.length_c   1.000
_cell.angle_alpha   90.00
_cell.angle_beta   90.00
_cell.angle_gamma   90.00
#
_symmetry.space_group_name_H-M   'P 1'
#
loop_
_entity.id
_entity.type
_entity.pdbx_description
1 polymer ?
#
loop_
_entity_poly.entity_id
_entity_poly.type
_entity_poly.pdbx_seq_one_letter_code
_entity_poly.pdbx_strand_id
1 'polypeptide(L)'
;MGNHHLKLNPDKMEVIFIPALTSPFSDFSISLGDTTVTSSPSARNLGVVMDNRLSFSKNIATVTRACRFFLYNIRRIRPFLTTYSTQLLVQAMVLSRLDYCNSLLAGLPASAFRPLQLIKNAAAHLVFNVPRHSHVTPCSAT
;
A
#
# COMPACT_ATOMS: atom_id res chain seq x y z
N MET A 1 16.81 -11.51 32.61
CA MET A 1 15.38 -11.32 32.25
C MET A 1 15.09 -9.84 32.34
N GLY A 2 14.38 -9.25 31.37
CA GLY A 2 14.01 -7.83 31.46
C GLY A 2 13.04 -7.60 32.63
N ASN A 3 13.00 -6.38 33.15
CA ASN A 3 12.20 -5.99 34.32
C ASN A 3 10.69 -6.31 34.19
N HIS A 4 10.21 -6.61 32.99
CA HIS A 4 8.79 -6.86 32.69
C HIS A 4 8.47 -8.29 32.23
N HIS A 5 9.36 -9.28 32.48
CA HIS A 5 9.14 -10.70 32.13
C HIS A 5 8.87 -11.01 30.64
N LEU A 6 9.10 -10.05 29.74
CA LEU A 6 8.97 -10.23 28.29
C LEU A 6 10.36 -10.46 27.67
N LYS A 7 10.41 -11.34 26.66
CA LYS A 7 11.61 -11.62 25.86
C LYS A 7 11.37 -11.18 24.42
N LEU A 8 12.31 -10.41 23.88
CA LEU A 8 12.32 -10.01 22.46
C LEU A 8 12.59 -11.23 21.57
N ASN A 9 11.96 -11.26 20.40
CA ASN A 9 12.17 -12.28 19.39
C ASN A 9 13.05 -11.72 18.26
N PRO A 10 14.36 -12.03 18.23
CA PRO A 10 15.28 -11.48 17.24
C PRO A 10 14.95 -11.95 15.82
N ASP A 11 14.40 -13.16 15.65
CA ASP A 11 14.07 -13.72 14.33
C ASP A 11 12.94 -12.95 13.61
N LYS A 12 12.11 -12.23 14.38
CA LYS A 12 11.02 -11.39 13.85
C LYS A 12 11.36 -9.90 13.85
N MET A 13 12.54 -9.52 14.31
CA MET A 13 12.91 -8.13 14.50
C MET A 13 13.60 -7.60 13.24
N GLU A 14 12.99 -6.57 12.64
CA GLU A 14 13.60 -5.81 11.55
C GLU A 14 13.95 -4.42 12.07
N VAL A 15 15.16 -3.97 11.79
CA VAL A 15 15.63 -2.62 12.13
C VAL A 15 15.72 -1.82 10.84
N ILE A 16 15.22 -0.60 10.86
CA ILE A 16 15.30 0.32 9.73
C ILE A 16 15.91 1.64 10.20
N PHE A 17 16.92 2.12 9.49
CA PHE A 17 17.43 3.48 9.68
C PHE A 17 16.62 4.46 8.85
N ILE A 18 16.13 5.54 9.46
CA ILE A 18 15.51 6.64 8.73
C ILE A 18 16.44 7.86 8.86
N PRO A 19 17.35 8.08 7.88
CA PRO A 19 18.24 9.23 7.88
C PRO A 19 17.47 10.54 7.65
N ALA A 20 17.96 11.64 8.23
CA ALA A 20 17.60 12.97 7.79
C ALA A 20 18.10 13.21 6.34
N LEU A 21 17.46 14.12 5.60
CA LEU A 21 17.69 14.33 4.16
C LEU A 21 19.18 14.45 3.74
N THR A 22 20.02 14.98 4.62
CA THR A 22 21.43 15.28 4.36
C THR A 22 22.41 14.35 5.08
N SER A 23 21.91 13.35 5.82
CA SER A 23 22.78 12.42 6.55
C SER A 23 23.22 11.24 5.67
N PRO A 24 24.52 10.88 5.68
CA PRO A 24 24.98 9.67 5.02
C PRO A 24 24.27 8.46 5.62
N PHE A 25 23.85 7.55 4.74
CA PHE A 25 23.32 6.26 5.17
C PHE A 25 24.48 5.43 5.70
N SER A 26 24.43 5.08 6.98
CA SER A 26 25.39 4.18 7.61
C SER A 26 24.67 2.90 7.99
N ASP A 27 25.18 1.77 7.51
CA ASP A 27 24.78 0.48 8.04
C ASP A 27 25.14 0.44 9.52
N PHE A 28 24.14 0.25 10.38
CA PHE A 28 24.35 0.10 11.80
C PHE A 28 23.82 -1.26 12.23
N SER A 29 24.43 -1.80 13.28
CA SER A 29 24.03 -3.07 13.89
C SER A 29 23.71 -2.83 15.36
N ILE A 30 22.66 -3.48 15.85
CA ILE A 30 22.29 -3.47 17.26
C ILE A 30 22.56 -4.87 17.81
N SER A 31 23.38 -4.96 18.85
CA SER A 31 23.59 -6.18 19.62
C SER A 31 22.48 -6.33 20.66
N LEU A 32 21.64 -7.37 20.51
CA LEU A 32 20.57 -7.73 21.42
C LEU A 32 20.91 -9.07 22.10
N GLY A 33 21.62 -8.99 23.23
CA GLY A 33 22.19 -10.18 23.88
C GLY A 33 23.20 -10.86 22.95
N ASP A 34 22.97 -12.14 22.65
CA ASP A 34 23.83 -12.95 21.77
C ASP A 34 23.48 -12.81 20.28
N THR A 35 22.46 -12.01 19.94
CA THR A 35 21.99 -11.83 18.56
C THR A 35 22.27 -10.43 18.05
N THR A 36 22.88 -10.32 16.88
CA THR A 36 23.18 -9.04 16.23
C THR A 36 22.17 -8.80 15.10
N VAL A 37 21.41 -7.71 15.20
CA VAL A 37 20.43 -7.34 14.16
C VAL A 37 21.01 -6.19 13.34
N THR A 38 21.15 -6.40 12.03
CA THR A 38 21.63 -5.39 11.08
C THR A 38 20.50 -4.54 10.55
N SER A 39 20.78 -3.26 10.27
CA SER A 39 19.85 -2.37 9.57
C SER A 39 19.43 -2.97 8.22
N SER A 40 18.15 -2.86 7.91
CA SER A 40 17.55 -3.29 6.65
C SER A 40 17.13 -2.08 5.81
N PRO A 41 17.18 -2.16 4.47
CA PRO A 41 16.75 -1.06 3.61
C PRO A 41 15.22 -0.87 3.61
N SER A 42 14.47 -1.86 4.06
CA SER A 42 13.03 -1.80 4.22
C SER A 42 12.54 -2.78 5.28
N ALA A 43 11.53 -2.38 6.04
CA ALA A 43 10.92 -3.19 7.08
C ALA A 43 9.39 -3.23 6.92
N ARG A 44 8.77 -4.33 7.35
CA ARG A 44 7.31 -4.50 7.30
C ARG A 44 6.68 -4.26 8.66
N ASN A 45 5.81 -3.27 8.76
CA ASN A 45 5.03 -3.01 9.97
C ASN A 45 3.53 -3.02 9.66
N LEU A 46 2.76 -3.81 10.41
CA LEU A 46 1.30 -3.96 10.23
C LEU A 46 0.90 -4.11 8.75
N GLY A 47 1.64 -4.92 7.98
CA GLY A 47 1.33 -5.14 6.57
C GLY A 47 1.87 -4.09 5.59
N VAL A 48 2.33 -2.93 6.06
CA VAL A 48 2.94 -1.86 5.24
C VAL A 48 4.45 -2.07 5.14
N VAL A 49 4.99 -2.00 3.93
CA VAL A 49 6.44 -2.02 3.69
C VAL A 49 6.97 -0.60 3.67
N MET A 50 7.82 -0.27 4.63
CA MET A 50 8.48 1.03 4.77
C MET A 50 9.93 0.91 4.30
N ASP A 51 10.40 1.85 3.50
CA ASP A 51 11.79 1.96 3.07
C ASP A 51 12.52 3.05 3.88
N ASN A 52 13.85 2.97 3.92
CA ASN A 52 14.70 3.93 4.65
C ASN A 52 14.55 5.38 4.15
N ARG A 53 13.96 5.61 2.96
CA ARG A 53 13.64 6.92 2.41
C ARG A 53 12.19 7.37 2.63
N LEU A 54 11.37 6.53 3.26
CA LEU A 54 9.92 6.76 3.42
C LEU A 54 9.23 7.11 2.10
N SER A 55 9.67 6.53 0.98
CA SER A 55 9.02 6.71 -0.33
C SER A 55 7.77 5.87 -0.48
N PHE A 56 7.64 4.77 0.28
CA PHE A 56 6.56 3.78 0.21
C PHE A 56 6.32 3.20 -1.19
N SER A 57 7.29 3.35 -2.11
CA SER A 57 7.16 2.95 -3.52
C SER A 57 6.83 1.46 -3.68
N LYS A 58 7.52 0.59 -2.93
CA LYS A 58 7.26 -0.87 -2.87
C LYS A 58 5.85 -1.18 -2.36
N ASN A 59 5.39 -0.46 -1.33
CA ASN A 59 4.06 -0.64 -0.76
C ASN A 59 2.98 -0.23 -1.77
N ILE A 60 3.10 0.97 -2.37
CA ILE A 60 2.19 1.48 -3.40
C ILE A 60 2.13 0.50 -4.58
N ALA A 61 3.27 -0.01 -5.05
CA ALA A 61 3.32 -0.99 -6.13
C ALA A 61 2.58 -2.30 -5.77
N THR A 62 2.76 -2.80 -4.54
CA THR A 62 2.10 -4.01 -4.04
C THR A 62 0.58 -3.83 -3.95
N VAL A 63 0.12 -2.73 -3.35
CA VAL A 63 -1.30 -2.39 -3.26
C VAL A 63 -1.91 -2.21 -4.65
N THR A 64 -1.21 -1.49 -5.55
CA THR A 64 -1.65 -1.28 -6.94
C THR A 64 -1.78 -2.60 -7.69
N ARG A 65 -0.81 -3.52 -7.54
CA ARG A 65 -0.85 -4.85 -8.15
C ARG A 65 -2.05 -5.66 -7.66
N ALA A 66 -2.29 -5.68 -6.35
CA ALA A 66 -3.44 -6.35 -5.76
C ALA A 66 -4.77 -5.76 -6.27
N CYS A 67 -4.89 -4.43 -6.30
CA CYS A 67 -6.08 -3.76 -6.81
C CYS A 67 -6.33 -4.06 -8.29
N ARG A 68 -5.29 -4.08 -9.13
CA ARG A 68 -5.42 -4.48 -10.55
C ARG A 68 -5.91 -5.92 -10.71
N PHE A 69 -5.42 -6.83 -9.88
CA PHE A 69 -5.88 -8.22 -9.88
C PHE A 69 -7.37 -8.31 -9.57
N PHE A 70 -7.85 -7.62 -8.53
CA PHE A 70 -9.28 -7.59 -8.21
C PHE A 70 -10.10 -6.95 -9.32
N LEU A 71 -9.70 -5.76 -9.81
CA LEU A 71 -10.41 -5.10 -10.92
C LEU A 71 -10.51 -5.99 -12.17
N TYR A 72 -9.44 -6.71 -12.50
CA TYR A 72 -9.46 -7.66 -13.61
C TYR A 72 -10.49 -8.77 -13.40
N ASN A 73 -10.50 -9.39 -12.21
CA ASN A 73 -11.45 -10.47 -11.91
C ASN A 73 -12.91 -9.97 -11.86
N ILE A 74 -13.16 -8.82 -11.24
CA ILE A 74 -14.50 -8.20 -11.21
C ILE A 74 -14.96 -7.89 -12.63
N ARG A 75 -14.08 -7.37 -13.49
CA ARG A 75 -14.42 -7.06 -14.89
C ARG A 75 -14.83 -8.29 -15.68
N ARG A 76 -14.26 -9.46 -15.41
CA ARG A 76 -14.64 -10.72 -16.06
C ARG A 76 -16.06 -11.16 -15.71
N ILE A 77 -16.48 -10.95 -14.46
CA ILE A 77 -17.82 -11.31 -13.99
C ILE A 77 -18.84 -10.17 -14.13
N ARG A 78 -18.41 -8.97 -14.54
CA ARG A 78 -19.25 -7.78 -14.70
C ARG A 78 -20.56 -8.01 -15.48
N PRO A 79 -20.62 -8.83 -16.55
CA PRO A 79 -21.88 -9.09 -17.27
C PRO A 79 -22.95 -9.77 -16.41
N PHE A 80 -22.56 -10.42 -15.31
CA PHE A 80 -23.46 -11.15 -14.41
C PHE A 80 -23.79 -10.36 -13.13
N LEU A 81 -23.30 -9.12 -13.01
CA LEU A 81 -23.46 -8.30 -11.81
C LEU A 81 -24.32 -7.06 -12.10
N THR A 82 -25.13 -6.69 -11.11
CA THR A 82 -25.76 -5.38 -11.09
C THR A 82 -24.71 -4.30 -10.81
N THR A 83 -25.05 -3.04 -11.11
CA THR A 83 -24.19 -1.89 -10.77
C THR A 83 -23.94 -1.81 -9.27
N TYR A 84 -24.98 -2.02 -8.45
CA TYR A 84 -24.87 -2.01 -6.99
C TYR A 84 -23.93 -3.10 -6.46
N SER A 85 -24.10 -4.35 -6.91
CA SER A 85 -23.22 -5.46 -6.52
C SER A 85 -21.78 -5.22 -6.96
N THR A 86 -21.58 -4.63 -8.16
CA THR A 86 -20.25 -4.25 -8.66
C THR A 86 -19.62 -3.18 -7.77
N GLN A 87 -20.37 -2.16 -7.36
CA GLN A 87 -19.92 -1.12 -6.44
C GLN A 87 -19.49 -1.71 -5.09
N LEU A 88 -20.32 -2.59 -4.51
CA LEU A 88 -20.01 -3.26 -3.24
C LEU A 88 -18.70 -4.06 -3.33
N LEU A 89 -18.53 -4.82 -4.42
CA LEU A 89 -17.34 -5.63 -4.65
C LEU A 89 -16.08 -4.77 -4.85
N VAL A 90 -16.19 -3.68 -5.61
CA VAL A 90 -15.11 -2.71 -5.79
C VAL A 90 -14.75 -2.04 -4.46
N GLN A 91 -15.74 -1.64 -3.66
CA GLN A 91 -15.51 -1.04 -2.35
C GLN A 91 -14.80 -2.01 -1.40
N ALA A 92 -15.31 -3.24 -1.27
CA ALA A 92 -14.79 -4.24 -0.37
C ALA A 92 -13.40 -4.76 -0.77
N MET A 93 -13.12 -4.88 -2.08
CA MET A 93 -11.88 -5.48 -2.56
C MET A 93 -10.81 -4.47 -2.99
N VAL A 94 -11.20 -3.31 -3.51
CA VAL A 94 -10.28 -2.32 -4.07
C VAL A 94 -10.13 -1.12 -3.14
N LEU A 95 -11.24 -0.43 -2.81
CA LEU A 95 -11.17 0.80 -2.02
C LEU A 95 -10.64 0.54 -0.60
N SER A 96 -11.09 -0.53 0.06
CA SER A 96 -10.58 -0.94 1.37
C SER A 96 -9.05 -1.09 1.43
N ARG A 97 -8.41 -1.51 0.32
CA ARG A 97 -6.95 -1.65 0.21
C ARG A 97 -6.25 -0.33 -0.09
N LEU A 98 -6.91 0.57 -0.82
CA LEU A 98 -6.40 1.92 -1.05
C LEU A 98 -6.49 2.77 0.22
N ASP A 99 -7.53 2.56 1.03
CA ASP A 99 -7.77 3.29 2.27
C ASP A 99 -6.91 2.76 3.43
N TYR A 100 -6.46 1.51 3.36
CA TYR A 100 -5.59 0.91 4.37
C TYR A 100 -4.26 1.67 4.49
N CYS A 101 -4.05 2.30 5.66
CA CYS A 101 -2.85 3.07 5.99
C CYS A 101 -2.52 4.20 4.99
N ASN A 102 -3.53 4.78 4.34
CA ASN A 102 -3.35 5.88 3.39
C ASN A 102 -2.78 7.16 4.04
N SER A 103 -2.97 7.35 5.35
CA SER A 103 -2.39 8.47 6.11
C SER A 103 -0.87 8.48 6.09
N LEU A 104 -0.22 7.32 5.98
CA LEU A 104 1.24 7.21 5.85
C LEU A 104 1.77 7.78 4.54
N LEU A 105 0.91 7.91 3.53
CA LEU A 105 1.28 8.48 2.24
C LEU A 105 1.21 10.02 2.24
N ALA A 106 0.72 10.64 3.32
CA ALA A 106 0.67 12.08 3.44
C ALA A 106 2.08 12.70 3.32
N GLY A 107 2.20 13.77 2.53
CA GLY A 107 3.48 14.46 2.29
C GLY A 107 4.33 13.89 1.15
N LEU A 108 3.92 12.77 0.53
CA LEU A 108 4.57 12.28 -0.69
C LEU A 108 4.31 13.20 -1.89
N PRO A 109 5.21 13.22 -2.90
CA PRO A 109 4.97 14.00 -4.12
C PRO A 109 3.76 13.47 -4.88
N ALA A 110 3.04 14.36 -5.59
CA ALA A 110 1.86 14.01 -6.38
C ALA A 110 2.11 12.86 -7.39
N SER A 111 3.34 12.75 -7.92
CA SER A 111 3.75 11.69 -8.83
C SER A 111 3.62 10.29 -8.21
N ALA A 112 3.83 10.14 -6.89
CA ALA A 112 3.70 8.87 -6.18
C ALA A 112 2.25 8.36 -6.13
N PHE A 113 1.27 9.27 -6.21
CA PHE A 113 -0.15 8.92 -6.18
C PHE A 113 -0.73 8.54 -7.56
N ARG A 114 0.01 8.78 -8.66
CA ARG A 114 -0.46 8.46 -10.01
C ARG A 114 -0.95 7.02 -10.17
N PRO A 115 -0.26 5.98 -9.66
CA PRO A 115 -0.74 4.60 -9.75
C PRO A 115 -2.08 4.40 -9.04
N LEU A 116 -2.25 5.00 -7.85
CA LEU A 116 -3.47 4.90 -7.05
C LEU A 116 -4.63 5.62 -7.74
N GLN A 117 -4.38 6.78 -8.34
CA GLN A 117 -5.39 7.51 -9.13
C GLN A 117 -5.87 6.68 -10.32
N LEU A 118 -4.96 6.00 -11.03
CA LEU A 118 -5.33 5.12 -12.13
C LEU A 118 -6.20 3.94 -11.67
N ILE A 119 -5.97 3.38 -10.47
CA ILE A 119 -6.85 2.37 -9.88
C ILE A 119 -8.24 2.96 -9.64
N LYS A 120 -8.34 4.15 -9.02
CA LYS A 120 -9.62 4.81 -8.74
C LYS A 120 -10.42 5.08 -10.01
N ASN A 121 -9.76 5.57 -11.06
CA ASN A 121 -10.40 5.80 -12.37
C ASN A 121 -10.89 4.49 -12.99
N ALA A 122 -10.06 3.43 -12.97
CA ALA A 122 -10.45 2.12 -13.48
C ALA A 122 -11.62 1.50 -12.70
N ALA A 123 -11.64 1.70 -11.38
CA ALA A 123 -12.73 1.29 -10.51
C ALA A 123 -14.04 2.01 -10.87
N ALA A 124 -14.01 3.34 -11.05
CA ALA A 124 -15.17 4.12 -11.48
C ALA A 124 -15.71 3.61 -12.83
N HIS A 125 -14.85 3.45 -13.84
CA HIS A 125 -15.26 2.94 -15.15
C HIS A 125 -15.89 1.54 -15.06
N LEU A 126 -15.40 0.69 -14.16
CA LEU A 126 -15.94 -0.65 -13.96
C LEU A 126 -17.33 -0.63 -13.32
N VAL A 127 -17.54 0.21 -12.31
CA VAL A 127 -18.83 0.37 -11.65
C VAL A 127 -19.87 0.90 -12.64
N PHE A 128 -19.56 2.03 -13.28
CA PHE A 128 -20.45 2.71 -14.23
C PHE A 128 -20.52 2.05 -15.62
N ASN A 129 -19.81 0.93 -15.81
CA ASN A 129 -19.73 0.19 -17.08
C ASN A 129 -19.33 1.07 -18.29
N VAL A 130 -18.45 2.05 -18.05
CA VAL A 130 -17.98 2.98 -19.08
C VAL A 130 -16.78 2.36 -19.80
N PRO A 131 -16.60 2.61 -21.12
CA PRO A 131 -15.41 2.18 -21.84
C PRO A 131 -14.10 2.58 -21.15
N ARG A 132 -13.07 1.74 -21.25
CA ARG A 132 -11.78 1.95 -20.55
C ARG A 132 -11.08 3.26 -20.94
N HIS A 133 -11.30 3.72 -22.17
CA HIS A 133 -10.62 4.87 -22.77
C HIS A 133 -11.50 6.13 -22.85
N SER A 134 -12.67 6.13 -22.21
CA SER A 134 -13.48 7.34 -22.11
C SER A 134 -12.79 8.40 -21.24
N HIS A 135 -13.10 9.66 -21.47
CA HIS A 135 -12.68 10.72 -20.56
C HIS A 135 -13.27 10.51 -19.16
N VAL A 136 -12.44 10.72 -18.14
CA VAL A 136 -12.83 10.72 -16.72
C VAL A 136 -13.46 12.09 -16.41
N THR A 137 -14.56 12.44 -17.06
CA THR A 137 -15.44 13.54 -16.64
C THR A 137 -16.53 12.94 -15.74
N PRO A 138 -17.04 13.67 -14.73
CA PRO A 138 -17.51 13.05 -13.50
C PRO A 138 -18.84 12.34 -13.69
N CYS A 139 -18.86 11.04 -13.41
CA CYS A 139 -20.08 10.30 -13.09
C CYS A 139 -20.60 10.70 -11.69
N SER A 140 -20.83 12.00 -11.47
CA SER A 140 -21.57 12.56 -10.35
C SER A 140 -22.65 13.48 -10.91
N ALA A 141 -23.61 12.88 -11.59
CA ALA A 141 -24.85 13.51 -12.02
C ALA A 141 -25.89 12.40 -12.20
N THR A 142 -26.42 11.89 -11.09
CA THR A 142 -27.80 11.45 -10.86
C THR A 142 -27.91 10.87 -9.46
#